data_AF-A0A099D4F2-F1
#
_entry.id   AF-A0A099D4F2-F1
#
_cell.length_a   1.000
_cell.length_b   1.000
_cell.length_c   1.000
_cell.angle_alpha   90.00
_cell.angle_beta   90.00
_cell.angle_gamma   90.00
#
_symmetry.space_group_name_H-M   'P 1'
#
loop_
_entity.id
_entity.type
_entity.pdbx_description
1 polymer ?
#
loop_
_entity_poly.entity_id
_entity_poly.type
_entity_poly.pdbx_seq_one_letter_code
_entity_poly.pdbx_strand_id
1 'polypeptide(L)'
;MRAPIVWLVYERTSPPGDDAGAEPLIAVCATEEAAKNLERASSARGRYASWEEHPLQGAGGRTALLVDGEVVHLVLLGDVDAEPRDPIAVAVHADRHVAQQRTTEESHRTGDSEYHTVSLPVGWRAET
;
A
#
# COMPACT_ATOMS: atom_id res chain seq x y z
N MET A 1 -19.83 10.14 -7.77
CA MET A 1 -19.28 10.15 -6.39
C MET A 1 -18.01 9.31 -6.41
N ARG A 2 -16.90 9.79 -5.82
CA ARG A 2 -15.58 9.13 -5.86
C ARG A 2 -15.54 8.04 -4.77
N ALA A 3 -14.93 6.90 -5.07
CA ALA A 3 -14.72 5.84 -4.07
C ALA A 3 -13.82 6.34 -2.92
N PRO A 4 -13.91 5.76 -1.71
CA PRO A 4 -12.97 6.03 -0.64
C PRO A 4 -11.53 5.78 -1.11
N ILE A 5 -10.57 6.52 -0.57
CA ILE A 5 -9.16 6.46 -0.97
C ILE A 5 -8.34 5.93 0.19
N VAL A 6 -7.43 5.02 -0.11
CA VAL A 6 -6.35 4.57 0.77
C VAL A 6 -5.06 5.21 0.31
N TRP A 7 -4.25 5.67 1.26
CA TRP A 7 -2.92 6.22 1.00
C TRP A 7 -1.89 5.23 1.48
N LEU A 8 -1.10 4.68 0.56
CA LEU A 8 -0.02 3.77 0.88
C LEU A 8 1.28 4.56 0.97
N VAL A 9 2.03 4.40 2.05
CA VAL A 9 3.26 5.14 2.30
C VAL A 9 4.43 4.18 2.29
N TYR A 10 5.45 4.51 1.52
CA TYR A 10 6.67 3.75 1.42
C TYR A 10 7.86 4.59 1.90
N GLU A 11 8.88 3.95 2.46
CA GLU A 11 10.08 4.65 2.95
C GLU A 11 11.33 3.95 2.44
N ARG A 12 12.25 4.74 1.91
CA ARG A 12 13.55 4.30 1.42
C ARG A 12 14.68 4.98 2.18
N THR A 13 15.82 4.30 2.21
CA THR A 13 17.03 4.79 2.88
C THR A 13 17.82 5.80 2.05
N SER A 14 17.59 5.83 0.73
CA SER A 14 18.33 6.64 -0.24
C SER A 14 17.41 7.53 -1.05
N PRO A 15 17.92 8.61 -1.67
CA PRO A 15 17.10 9.51 -2.47
C PRO A 15 16.44 8.82 -3.67
N PRO A 16 15.30 9.32 -4.17
CA PRO A 16 14.73 8.87 -5.43
C PRO A 16 15.71 9.08 -6.60
N GLY A 17 15.95 8.04 -7.40
CA GLY A 17 16.81 8.09 -8.59
C GLY A 17 18.24 7.59 -8.39
N ASP A 18 18.65 7.31 -7.15
CA ASP A 18 19.88 6.58 -6.86
C ASP A 18 19.57 5.08 -6.70
N ASP A 19 20.33 4.24 -7.39
CA ASP A 19 20.16 2.77 -7.46
C ASP A 19 20.65 2.11 -6.16
N ALA A 20 20.02 2.42 -5.03
CA ALA A 20 20.53 2.02 -3.72
C ALA A 20 19.49 2.02 -2.59
N GLY A 21 18.44 1.19 -2.66
CA GLY A 21 17.72 0.81 -1.43
C GLY A 21 16.30 0.35 -1.67
N ALA A 22 15.86 -0.56 -0.80
CA ALA A 22 14.46 -0.96 -0.74
C ALA A 22 13.56 0.23 -0.33
N GLU A 23 12.37 0.26 -0.89
CA GLU A 23 11.20 1.09 -0.63
C GLU A 23 10.04 0.21 -0.07
N PRO A 24 10.19 -0.37 1.13
CA PRO A 24 9.12 -1.13 1.77
C PRO A 24 7.89 -0.26 2.05
N LEU A 25 6.72 -0.89 2.02
CA LEU A 25 5.48 -0.32 2.50
C LEU A 25 5.57 -0.15 4.03
N ILE A 26 5.49 1.08 4.52
CA ILE A 26 5.59 1.39 5.95
C ILE A 26 4.28 1.80 6.61
N ALA A 27 3.25 2.19 5.84
CA ALA A 27 1.95 2.54 6.41
C ALA A 27 0.78 2.46 5.42
N VAL A 28 -0.40 2.24 5.99
CA VAL A 28 -1.71 2.36 5.31
C VAL A 28 -2.50 3.48 5.97
N CYS A 29 -2.80 4.56 5.24
CA CYS A 29 -3.40 5.78 5.78
C CYS A 29 -4.80 6.04 5.20
N ALA A 30 -5.72 6.51 6.06
CA ALA A 30 -7.06 6.94 5.65
C ALA A 30 -7.08 8.30 4.94
N THR A 31 -6.08 9.14 5.19
CA THR A 31 -6.05 10.53 4.74
C THR A 31 -4.68 10.92 4.15
N GLU A 32 -4.71 11.87 3.22
CA GLU A 32 -3.51 12.45 2.62
C GLU A 32 -2.66 13.17 3.68
N GLU A 33 -3.30 13.81 4.65
CA GLU A 33 -2.61 14.51 5.74
C GLU A 33 -1.79 13.55 6.61
N ALA A 34 -2.30 12.35 6.90
CA ALA A 34 -1.55 11.33 7.63
C ALA A 34 -0.32 10.86 6.84
N ALA A 35 -0.46 10.66 5.53
CA ALA A 35 0.65 10.29 4.65
C ALA A 35 1.73 11.40 4.58
N LYS A 36 1.32 12.67 4.44
CA LYS A 36 2.24 13.82 4.46
C LYS A 36 2.97 13.99 5.80
N ASN A 37 2.28 13.71 6.90
CA ASN A 37 2.91 13.76 8.22
C ASN A 37 3.99 12.67 8.38
N LEU A 38 3.75 11.48 7.82
CA LEU A 38 4.75 10.42 7.76
C LEU A 38 5.94 10.81 6.88
N GLU A 39 5.70 11.36 5.69
CA GLU A 39 6.75 11.87 4.80
C GLU A 39 7.69 12.86 5.52
N ARG A 40 7.12 13.80 6.27
CA ARG A 40 7.89 14.75 7.10
C ARG A 40 8.65 14.07 8.23
N ALA A 41 8.04 13.08 8.90
CA ALA A 41 8.67 12.33 9.97
C ALA A 41 9.85 11.49 9.46
N SER A 42 9.71 10.85 8.30
CA SER A 42 10.78 10.15 7.59
C SER A 42 11.92 11.07 7.24
N SER A 43 11.61 12.23 6.65
CA SER A 43 12.59 13.27 6.30
C SER A 43 13.38 13.74 7.51
N ALA A 44 12.73 13.92 8.67
CA ALA A 44 13.39 14.30 9.92
C ALA A 44 14.38 13.24 10.43
N ARG A 45 14.22 11.97 10.03
CA ARG A 45 15.14 10.86 10.34
C ARG A 45 16.22 10.65 9.26
N GLY A 46 16.29 11.51 8.24
CA GLY A 46 17.20 11.33 7.10
C GLY A 46 16.77 10.19 6.18
N ARG A 47 15.49 9.82 6.17
CA ARG A 47 14.88 8.87 5.24
C ARG A 47 14.05 9.62 4.21
N TYR A 48 13.73 8.95 3.11
CA TYR A 48 12.87 9.50 2.06
C TYR A 48 11.61 8.66 2.00
N ALA A 49 10.45 9.27 2.19
CA ALA A 49 9.18 8.57 2.06
C ALA A 49 8.36 9.15 0.92
N SER A 50 7.61 8.27 0.26
CA SER A 50 6.70 8.57 -0.84
C SER A 50 5.33 8.01 -0.50
N TRP A 51 4.28 8.52 -1.15
CA TRP A 51 2.93 8.00 -0.95
C TRP A 51 2.15 7.94 -2.25
N GLU A 52 1.28 6.94 -2.33
CA GLU A 52 0.45 6.64 -3.49
C GLU A 52 -1.03 6.66 -3.12
N GLU A 53 -1.84 7.20 -4.03
CA GLU A 53 -3.30 7.20 -3.92
C GLU A 53 -3.88 5.92 -4.52
N HIS A 54 -4.62 5.15 -3.73
CA HIS A 54 -5.30 3.93 -4.17
C HIS A 54 -6.80 3.99 -3.89
N PRO A 55 -7.67 4.03 -4.92
CA PRO A 55 -9.11 3.93 -4.73
C PRO A 55 -9.49 2.57 -4.13
N LEU A 56 -10.29 2.58 -3.06
CA LEU A 56 -10.81 1.36 -2.44
C LEU A 56 -11.89 0.73 -3.32
N GLN A 57 -11.56 -0.40 -3.91
CA GLN A 57 -12.45 -1.15 -4.79
C GLN A 57 -13.40 -2.05 -3.99
N GLY A 58 -14.59 -2.30 -4.54
CA GLY A 58 -15.58 -3.18 -3.91
C GLY A 58 -16.32 -2.57 -2.71
N ALA A 59 -16.10 -1.30 -2.39
CA ALA A 59 -16.75 -0.62 -1.27
C ALA A 59 -18.24 -0.27 -1.51
N GLY A 60 -18.95 -0.95 -2.43
CA GLY A 60 -20.42 -0.90 -2.56
C GLY A 60 -21.08 0.48 -2.47
N GLY A 61 -20.65 1.46 -3.25
CA GLY A 61 -21.24 2.82 -3.24
C GLY A 61 -21.03 3.61 -1.93
N ARG A 62 -20.20 3.08 -1.02
CA ARG A 62 -19.82 3.75 0.22
C ARG A 62 -19.14 5.07 -0.09
N THR A 63 -19.62 6.10 0.58
CA THR A 63 -19.08 7.47 0.52
C THR A 63 -18.45 7.90 1.83
N ALA A 64 -18.65 7.12 2.90
CA ALA A 64 -18.04 7.38 4.19
C ALA A 64 -16.52 7.22 4.11
N LEU A 65 -15.81 8.09 4.84
CA LEU A 65 -14.37 8.00 5.02
C LEU A 65 -13.99 6.65 5.65
N LEU A 66 -12.76 6.23 5.39
CA LEU A 66 -12.16 5.10 6.07
C LEU A 66 -11.83 5.51 7.50
N VAL A 67 -12.07 4.61 8.45
CA VAL A 67 -11.65 4.77 9.84
C VAL A 67 -10.49 3.83 10.15
N ASP A 68 -9.63 4.25 11.07
CA ASP A 68 -8.54 3.42 11.55
C ASP A 68 -9.06 2.10 12.13
N GLY A 69 -8.34 1.02 11.84
CA GLY A 69 -8.71 -0.35 12.20
C GLY A 69 -9.54 -1.09 11.13
N GLU A 70 -10.13 -0.39 10.16
CA GLU A 70 -10.78 -1.07 9.03
C GLU A 70 -9.77 -1.87 8.22
N VAL A 71 -10.03 -3.15 7.99
CA VAL A 71 -9.14 -4.00 7.21
C VAL A 71 -9.34 -3.74 5.72
N VAL A 72 -8.26 -3.45 5.01
CA VAL A 72 -8.19 -3.40 3.55
C VAL A 72 -7.30 -4.52 3.03
N HIS A 73 -7.57 -4.96 1.81
CA HIS A 73 -6.87 -6.06 1.17
C HIS A 73 -6.07 -5.54 -0.02
N LEU A 74 -4.76 -5.51 0.12
CA LEU A 74 -3.82 -5.02 -0.87
C LEU A 74 -3.44 -6.18 -1.79
N VAL A 75 -3.49 -5.93 -3.10
CA VAL A 75 -2.88 -6.77 -4.12
C VAL A 75 -1.54 -6.13 -4.45
N LEU A 76 -0.47 -6.87 -4.23
CA LEU A 76 0.90 -6.39 -4.34
C LEU A 76 1.69 -7.28 -5.29
N LEU A 77 2.65 -6.69 -6.01
CA LEU A 77 3.73 -7.40 -6.69
C LEU A 77 4.99 -7.29 -5.83
N GLY A 78 5.56 -8.41 -5.38
CA GLY A 78 6.67 -8.43 -4.42
C GLY A 78 6.21 -8.26 -2.97
N ASP A 79 6.69 -9.09 -2.06
CA ASP A 79 6.14 -9.22 -0.70
C ASP A 79 6.54 -8.04 0.21
N VAL A 80 5.65 -7.66 1.13
CA VAL A 80 5.95 -6.70 2.21
C VAL A 80 7.07 -7.23 3.11
N ASP A 81 7.18 -8.55 3.26
CA ASP A 81 8.15 -9.21 4.14
C ASP A 81 9.37 -9.83 3.39
N ALA A 82 9.41 -9.83 2.05
CA ALA A 82 10.46 -10.51 1.29
C ALA A 82 11.43 -9.54 0.59
N GLU A 83 12.70 -9.57 1.01
CA GLU A 83 13.79 -8.99 0.22
C GLU A 83 14.04 -9.86 -1.04
N PRO A 84 14.37 -9.28 -2.21
CA PRO A 84 14.95 -7.94 -2.41
C PRO A 84 14.05 -6.94 -3.16
N ARG A 85 12.76 -7.23 -3.37
CA ARG A 85 11.88 -6.39 -4.20
C ARG A 85 10.90 -5.59 -3.34
N ASP A 86 10.78 -4.32 -3.70
CA ASP A 86 9.82 -3.42 -3.06
C ASP A 86 8.40 -3.82 -3.43
N PRO A 87 7.49 -3.96 -2.45
CA PRO A 87 6.11 -4.28 -2.75
C PRO A 87 5.49 -3.14 -3.57
N ILE A 88 5.04 -3.45 -4.78
CA ILE A 88 4.32 -2.50 -5.62
C ILE A 88 2.83 -2.76 -5.46
N ALA A 89 2.09 -1.78 -4.94
CA ALA A 89 0.64 -1.88 -4.85
C ALA A 89 -0.03 -1.78 -6.22
N VAL A 90 -0.85 -2.80 -6.53
CA VAL A 90 -1.56 -2.95 -7.80
C VAL A 90 -3.03 -2.55 -7.63
N ALA A 91 -3.63 -2.92 -6.50
CA ALA A 91 -5.01 -2.60 -6.17
C ALA A 91 -5.27 -2.71 -4.67
N VAL A 92 -6.29 -2.02 -4.17
CA VAL A 92 -6.77 -2.13 -2.80
C VAL A 92 -8.27 -2.41 -2.80
N HIS A 93 -8.67 -3.47 -2.09
CA HIS A 93 -10.05 -3.96 -2.05
C HIS A 93 -10.60 -3.99 -0.63
N ALA A 94 -11.90 -3.74 -0.50
CA ALA A 94 -12.63 -3.91 0.75
C ALA A 94 -12.95 -5.38 1.07
N ASP A 95 -12.89 -6.26 0.06
CA ASP A 95 -13.20 -7.69 0.18
C ASP A 95 -11.97 -8.56 -0.16
N ARG A 96 -11.65 -9.50 0.74
CA ARG A 96 -10.50 -10.39 0.60
C ARG A 96 -10.61 -11.33 -0.59
N HIS A 97 -11.79 -11.89 -0.83
CA HIS A 97 -11.99 -12.85 -1.91
C HIS A 97 -11.78 -12.17 -3.27
N VAL A 98 -12.27 -10.94 -3.42
CA VAL A 98 -12.03 -10.13 -4.62
C VAL A 98 -10.54 -9.83 -4.80
N ALA A 99 -9.83 -9.45 -3.74
CA ALA A 99 -8.37 -9.21 -3.81
C ALA A 99 -7.59 -10.48 -4.21
N GLN A 100 -7.97 -11.64 -3.67
CA GLN A 100 -7.35 -12.93 -4.00
C GLN A 100 -7.63 -13.36 -5.44
N GLN A 101 -8.87 -13.16 -5.91
CA GLN A 101 -9.21 -13.37 -7.30
C GLN A 101 -8.36 -12.46 -8.19
N ARG A 102 -8.26 -11.17 -7.86
CA ARG A 102 -7.45 -10.20 -8.60
C ARG A 102 -5.98 -10.58 -8.64
N THR A 103 -5.42 -11.02 -7.51
CA THR A 103 -4.05 -11.55 -7.41
C THR A 103 -3.83 -12.71 -8.37
N THR A 104 -4.78 -13.65 -8.40
CA THR A 104 -4.75 -14.80 -9.30
C THR A 104 -4.80 -14.35 -10.76
N GLU A 105 -5.70 -13.42 -11.11
CA GLU A 105 -5.82 -12.86 -12.46
C GLU A 105 -4.53 -12.17 -12.91
N GLU A 106 -3.91 -11.35 -12.05
CA GLU A 106 -2.67 -10.66 -12.35
C GLU A 106 -1.49 -11.62 -12.57
N SER A 107 -1.40 -12.65 -11.71
CA SER A 107 -0.40 -13.71 -11.86
C SER A 107 -0.55 -14.45 -13.19
N HIS A 108 -1.77 -14.84 -13.57
CA HIS A 108 -2.01 -15.50 -14.86
C HIS A 108 -1.75 -14.58 -16.06
N ARG A 109 -2.10 -13.30 -15.95
CA ARG A 109 -1.96 -12.31 -17.04
C ARG A 109 -0.51 -11.99 -17.35
N THR A 110 0.33 -11.91 -16.33
CA THR A 110 1.75 -11.53 -16.45
C THR A 110 2.68 -12.73 -16.50
N GLY A 111 2.25 -13.88 -15.98
CA GLY A 111 3.11 -15.04 -15.74
C GLY A 111 3.98 -14.91 -14.49
N ASP A 112 3.80 -13.86 -13.69
CA ASP A 112 4.57 -13.60 -12.47
C ASP A 112 3.87 -14.22 -11.25
N SER A 113 4.57 -15.05 -10.48
CA SER A 113 4.04 -15.68 -9.27
C SER A 113 4.22 -14.84 -8.01
N GLU A 114 4.90 -13.69 -8.10
CA GLU A 114 5.17 -12.80 -6.96
C GLU A 114 3.96 -11.92 -6.57
N TYR A 115 2.84 -12.04 -7.28
CA TYR A 115 1.59 -11.42 -6.88
C TYR A 115 1.02 -12.09 -5.62
N HIS A 116 0.70 -11.29 -4.61
CA HIS A 116 0.13 -11.78 -3.35
C HIS A 116 -0.91 -10.80 -2.80
N THR A 117 -1.78 -11.32 -1.94
CA THR A 117 -2.78 -10.53 -1.22
C THR A 117 -2.38 -10.40 0.24
N VAL A 118 -2.25 -9.18 0.75
CA VAL A 118 -2.03 -8.90 2.17
C VAL A 118 -3.21 -8.13 2.73
N SER A 119 -3.54 -8.38 4.00
CA SER A 119 -4.64 -7.70 4.71
C SER A 119 -4.05 -6.83 5.81
N LEU A 120 -4.18 -5.52 5.67
CA LEU A 120 -3.66 -4.55 6.65
C LEU A 120 -4.81 -3.67 7.15
N PRO A 121 -4.84 -3.33 8.44
CA PRO A 121 -5.77 -2.32 8.92
C PRO A 121 -5.36 -0.93 8.41
N VAL A 122 -6.33 -0.08 8.13
CA VAL A 122 -6.13 1.36 8.01
C VAL A 122 -5.54 1.87 9.33
N GLY A 123 -4.50 2.69 9.25
CA GLY A 123 -3.69 3.09 10.40
C GLY A 123 -2.55 2.12 10.74
N TRP A 124 -2.40 1.00 10.01
CA TRP A 124 -1.26 0.11 10.15
C TRP A 124 0.06 0.85 9.90
N ARG A 125 1.08 0.45 10.66
CA ARG A 125 2.47 0.89 10.50
C ARG A 125 3.40 -0.30 10.65
N ALA A 126 4.44 -0.35 9.84
CA ALA A 126 5.54 -1.28 10.04
C ALA A 126 6.24 -0.96 11.37
N GLU A 127 6.58 -2.00 12.13
CA GLU A 127 7.45 -1.87 13.30
C GLU A 127 8.87 -1.63 12.78
N THR A 128 9.31 -0.35 12.76
CA THR A 128 10.66 0.05 12.36
C THR A 128 11.64 0.00 13.52
#